data_AF-A0A0M3K862-F1
#
_entry.id   AF-A0A0M3K862-F1
#
_cell.length_a   1.000
_cell.length_b   1.000
_cell.length_c   1.000
_cell.angle_alpha   90.00
_cell.angle_beta   90.00
_cell.angle_gamma   90.00
#
_symmetry.space_group_name_H-M   'P 1'
#
loop_
_entity.id
_entity.type
_entity.pdbx_description
1 polymer ?
#
loop_
_entity_poly.entity_id
_entity_poly.type
_entity_poly.pdbx_seq_one_letter_code
_entity_poly.pdbx_strand_id
1 'polypeptide(L)'
;MLWNNFSAERLSSVTPCAYPLVSDAIHCGIDDPLLRQSVRVCDPDKVISMSEVEVIKDKLEDIYSHKTDFCICRHDQPRPCWYRFGFAFLRHMLAVDSGVSHLYSREFCPANETLLRYTKSHDSLLQSKESVQHYGDHFARLIRERWLMGECDEDVLFLILLRRPDQLISRNLMAHSFGIPLIPAPYIFASYGPLVVEKVDALDPKEEDFPLKYRVDSLTRIVEAENENLENGYPLKAVVERLLERFEQTLSKAEEAYSAPRVRHHIPDWAIAVFAACAFLCILMAFGLCLMRTSVRRGSQRGKPADTARRWKAGFVGENMEGVPTGGVNLMQMMLMPSSSRNVTTATVNN
;
A
#
# COMPACT_ATOMS: atom_id res chain seq x y z
N MET A 1 -19.82 -20.99 -29.33
CA MET A 1 -19.58 -22.36 -28.82
C MET A 1 -18.25 -22.41 -28.05
N LEU A 2 -18.16 -21.75 -26.89
CA LEU A 2 -16.94 -21.76 -26.04
C LEU A 2 -17.22 -22.23 -24.60
N TRP A 3 -18.44 -22.71 -24.33
CA TRP A 3 -18.91 -23.00 -22.97
C TRP A 3 -18.86 -24.49 -22.59
N ASN A 4 -18.69 -25.40 -23.56
CA ASN A 4 -18.89 -26.83 -23.29
C ASN A 4 -17.69 -27.57 -22.66
N ASN A 5 -16.53 -26.92 -22.51
CA ASN A 5 -15.37 -27.53 -21.84
C ASN A 5 -15.11 -27.01 -20.41
N PHE A 6 -15.88 -26.04 -19.91
CA PHE A 6 -15.77 -25.54 -18.52
C PHE A 6 -16.58 -26.38 -17.51
N SER A 7 -17.05 -27.57 -17.90
CA SER A 7 -18.01 -28.35 -17.11
C SER A 7 -17.43 -29.06 -15.89
N ALA A 8 -16.12 -28.95 -15.61
CA ALA A 8 -15.49 -29.53 -14.42
C ALA A 8 -14.74 -28.52 -13.53
N GLU A 9 -14.33 -27.37 -14.06
CA GLU A 9 -13.62 -26.33 -13.30
C GLU A 9 -14.55 -25.14 -13.09
N ARG A 10 -14.84 -24.82 -11.82
CA ARG A 10 -15.67 -23.65 -11.51
C ARG A 10 -14.96 -22.38 -11.95
N LEU A 11 -15.70 -21.48 -12.58
CA LEU A 11 -15.21 -20.17 -13.04
C LEU A 11 -14.53 -19.36 -11.91
N SER A 12 -14.96 -19.56 -10.66
CA SER A 12 -14.37 -18.98 -9.46
C SER A 12 -12.92 -19.39 -9.20
N SER A 13 -12.43 -20.48 -9.82
CA SER A 13 -11.03 -20.93 -9.74
C SER A 13 -10.12 -20.15 -10.70
N VAL A 14 -10.69 -19.51 -11.74
CA VAL A 14 -9.98 -18.86 -12.86
C VAL A 14 -10.08 -17.34 -12.81
N THR A 15 -11.14 -16.78 -12.21
CA THR A 15 -11.30 -15.33 -12.14
C THR A 15 -11.97 -14.87 -10.86
N PRO A 16 -11.43 -13.84 -10.18
CA PRO A 16 -12.05 -13.24 -9.00
C PRO A 16 -13.41 -12.60 -9.31
N CYS A 17 -13.69 -12.28 -10.57
CA CYS A 17 -14.96 -11.70 -10.99
C CYS A 17 -16.14 -12.68 -10.92
N ALA A 18 -15.86 -13.98 -11.05
CA ALA A 18 -16.84 -15.04 -10.89
C ALA A 18 -16.93 -15.53 -9.43
N TYR A 19 -16.06 -15.04 -8.54
CA TYR A 19 -16.14 -15.35 -7.12
C TYR A 19 -17.41 -14.70 -6.52
N PRO A 20 -18.19 -15.44 -5.72
CA PRO A 20 -19.44 -14.94 -5.17
C PRO A 20 -19.21 -13.79 -4.18
N LEU A 21 -20.22 -12.94 -4.05
CA LEU A 21 -20.26 -11.94 -2.99
C LEU A 21 -20.62 -12.63 -1.67
N VAL A 22 -20.08 -12.13 -0.56
CA VAL A 22 -20.41 -12.66 0.79
C VAL A 22 -21.90 -12.54 1.12
N SER A 23 -22.63 -11.62 0.48
CA SER A 23 -24.08 -11.47 0.58
C SER A 23 -24.87 -12.52 -0.22
N ASP A 24 -24.23 -13.22 -1.16
CA ASP A 24 -24.86 -14.24 -1.98
C ASP A 24 -24.92 -15.57 -1.21
N ALA A 25 -25.98 -15.68 -0.41
CA ALA A 25 -26.34 -16.86 0.35
C ALA A 25 -26.32 -18.19 -0.42
N ILE A 26 -26.59 -18.17 -1.73
CA ILE A 26 -26.80 -19.39 -2.50
C ILE A 26 -25.47 -19.91 -3.01
N HIS A 27 -24.65 -19.02 -3.56
CA HIS A 27 -23.40 -19.40 -4.22
C HIS A 27 -22.19 -19.40 -3.28
N CYS A 28 -22.31 -18.78 -2.10
CA CYS A 28 -21.21 -18.65 -1.15
C CYS A 28 -20.95 -19.91 -0.31
N GLY A 29 -21.86 -20.89 -0.31
CA GLY A 29 -21.64 -22.23 0.23
C GLY A 29 -21.58 -22.39 1.76
N ILE A 30 -21.73 -21.31 2.54
CA ILE A 30 -21.82 -21.35 4.01
C ILE A 30 -23.28 -21.41 4.43
N ASP A 31 -23.90 -22.57 4.60
CA ASP A 31 -25.38 -22.65 4.71
C ASP A 31 -25.98 -22.09 6.04
N ASP A 32 -25.16 -21.82 7.05
CA ASP A 32 -25.62 -21.33 8.37
C ASP A 32 -25.82 -19.78 8.39
N PRO A 33 -27.05 -19.29 8.60
CA PRO A 33 -27.35 -17.87 8.63
C PRO A 33 -26.78 -17.13 9.85
N LEU A 34 -26.60 -17.80 11.00
CA LEU A 34 -26.00 -17.20 12.19
C LEU A 34 -24.51 -16.96 11.96
N LEU A 35 -23.82 -17.92 11.35
CA LEU A 35 -22.40 -17.77 11.00
C LEU A 35 -22.16 -16.61 10.02
N ARG A 36 -23.05 -16.42 9.04
CA ARG A 36 -22.95 -15.31 8.07
C ARG A 36 -23.16 -13.92 8.68
N GLN A 37 -23.85 -13.84 9.82
CA GLN A 37 -24.06 -12.60 10.55
C GLN A 37 -22.83 -12.26 11.40
N SER A 38 -22.22 -13.26 12.04
CA SER A 38 -21.03 -13.07 12.88
C SER A 38 -19.73 -12.91 12.08
N VAL A 39 -19.59 -13.60 10.94
CA VAL A 39 -18.33 -13.65 10.17
C VAL A 39 -18.55 -13.48 8.68
N ARG A 40 -17.65 -12.74 8.03
CA ARG A 40 -17.57 -12.64 6.57
C ARG A 40 -16.79 -13.82 6.00
N VAL A 41 -17.44 -14.97 5.85
CA VAL A 41 -16.85 -16.17 5.24
C VAL A 41 -17.57 -16.55 3.95
N CYS A 42 -16.79 -17.02 2.98
CA CYS A 42 -17.32 -17.64 1.77
C CYS A 42 -16.51 -18.83 1.32
N ASP A 43 -17.19 -19.93 1.03
CA ASP A 43 -16.63 -21.16 0.52
C ASP A 43 -17.55 -21.74 -0.56
N PRO A 44 -17.49 -21.21 -1.80
CA PRO A 44 -18.29 -21.74 -2.88
C PRO A 44 -18.10 -23.25 -3.03
N ASP A 45 -16.86 -23.74 -2.91
CA ASP A 45 -16.45 -25.11 -3.22
C ASP A 45 -16.77 -26.14 -2.12
N LYS A 46 -17.33 -25.67 -0.99
CA LYS A 46 -17.65 -26.49 0.20
C LYS A 46 -16.47 -27.38 0.59
N VAL A 47 -15.27 -26.81 0.59
CA VAL A 47 -14.01 -27.48 0.93
C VAL A 47 -13.62 -27.32 2.38
N ILE A 48 -14.05 -26.26 3.06
CA ILE A 48 -13.78 -26.08 4.49
C ILE A 48 -14.84 -26.79 5.34
N SER A 49 -14.42 -27.36 6.47
CA SER A 49 -15.35 -27.95 7.42
C SER A 49 -16.04 -26.89 8.27
N MET A 50 -17.29 -27.14 8.67
CA MET A 50 -18.01 -26.22 9.56
C MET A 50 -17.28 -25.98 10.90
N SER A 51 -16.60 -26.99 11.43
CA SER A 51 -15.78 -26.84 12.64
C SER A 51 -14.59 -25.89 12.50
N GLU A 52 -14.04 -25.74 11.29
CA GLU A 52 -12.99 -24.74 11.05
C GLU A 52 -13.58 -23.33 10.93
N VAL A 53 -14.78 -23.20 10.36
CA VAL A 53 -15.50 -21.91 10.30
C VAL A 53 -15.95 -21.45 11.69
N GLU A 54 -16.42 -22.38 12.54
CA GLU A 54 -16.77 -22.09 13.93
C GLU A 54 -15.58 -21.55 14.73
N VAL A 55 -14.38 -22.08 14.51
CA VAL A 55 -13.16 -21.58 15.17
C VAL A 55 -12.84 -20.15 14.77
N ILE A 56 -13.00 -19.83 13.48
CA ILE A 56 -12.84 -18.46 12.98
C ILE A 56 -13.84 -17.54 13.68
N LYS A 57 -15.11 -17.98 13.78
CA LYS A 57 -16.16 -17.23 14.47
C LYS A 57 -15.78 -16.99 15.93
N ASP A 58 -15.49 -18.04 16.68
CA ASP A 58 -15.20 -17.95 18.11
C ASP A 58 -14.02 -17.00 18.36
N LYS A 59 -12.99 -17.05 17.51
CA LYS A 59 -11.82 -16.18 17.66
C LYS A 59 -12.11 -14.73 17.30
N LEU A 60 -12.94 -14.46 16.29
CA LEU A 60 -13.36 -13.10 15.95
C LEU A 60 -14.30 -12.53 17.01
N GLU A 61 -15.21 -13.33 17.57
CA GLU A 61 -16.08 -12.91 18.66
C GLU A 61 -15.26 -12.56 19.92
N ASP A 62 -14.24 -13.35 20.24
CA ASP A 62 -13.26 -13.05 21.30
C ASP A 62 -12.58 -11.70 21.03
N ILE A 63 -11.95 -11.50 19.86
CA ILE A 63 -11.31 -10.23 19.47
C ILE A 63 -12.30 -9.07 19.61
N TYR A 64 -13.49 -9.17 19.03
CA TYR A 64 -14.46 -8.08 19.03
C TYR A 64 -15.03 -7.79 20.42
N SER A 65 -15.02 -8.76 21.35
CA SER A 65 -15.48 -8.55 22.72
C SER A 65 -14.51 -7.69 23.55
N HIS A 66 -13.19 -7.84 23.36
CA HIS A 66 -12.17 -7.08 24.11
C HIS A 66 -11.92 -5.69 23.52
N LYS A 67 -12.37 -5.47 22.29
CA LYS A 67 -12.01 -4.32 21.47
C LYS A 67 -13.17 -3.33 21.28
N THR A 68 -14.19 -3.39 22.13
CA THR A 68 -15.47 -2.71 21.91
C THR A 68 -15.47 -1.18 22.03
N ASP A 69 -14.43 -0.59 22.63
CA ASP A 69 -14.42 0.84 22.98
C ASP A 69 -13.67 1.75 21.99
N PHE A 70 -12.99 1.18 20.98
CA PHE A 70 -12.11 1.95 20.08
C PHE A 70 -12.53 1.84 18.61
N CYS A 71 -13.46 2.66 18.16
CA CYS A 71 -13.89 2.64 16.76
C CYS A 71 -12.83 3.26 15.83
N ILE A 72 -12.38 2.46 14.85
CA ILE A 72 -11.32 2.84 13.89
C ILE A 72 -11.78 3.94 12.93
N CYS A 73 -13.05 3.90 12.48
CA CYS A 73 -13.58 4.82 11.48
C CYS A 73 -14.34 6.00 12.09
N ARG A 74 -15.36 5.71 12.91
CA ARG A 74 -16.28 6.71 13.50
C ARG A 74 -16.77 6.23 14.85
N HIS A 75 -16.91 7.16 15.80
CA HIS A 75 -17.42 6.84 17.15
C HIS A 75 -18.86 6.30 17.15
N ASP A 76 -19.69 6.67 16.17
CA ASP A 76 -21.11 6.24 16.09
C ASP A 76 -21.32 4.97 15.25
N GLN A 77 -20.26 4.22 14.93
CA GLN A 77 -20.34 3.05 14.04
C GLN A 77 -21.05 1.87 14.72
N PRO A 78 -21.93 1.12 14.01
CA PRO A 78 -22.46 -0.14 14.51
C PRO A 78 -21.33 -1.16 14.71
N ARG A 79 -21.34 -1.85 15.86
CA ARG A 79 -20.32 -2.87 16.21
C ARG A 79 -20.18 -3.94 15.10
N PRO A 80 -18.96 -4.48 14.87
CA PRO A 80 -17.74 -4.24 15.64
C PRO A 80 -17.02 -2.92 15.27
N CYS A 81 -16.55 -2.22 16.30
CA CYS A 81 -15.75 -1.00 16.20
C CYS A 81 -14.26 -1.36 16.12
N TRP A 82 -13.84 -2.17 15.14
CA TRP A 82 -12.44 -2.58 14.95
C TRP A 82 -12.23 -3.00 13.49
N TYR A 83 -11.02 -3.43 13.13
CA TYR A 83 -10.71 -4.00 11.81
C TYR A 83 -11.64 -5.19 11.49
N ARG A 84 -12.05 -5.26 10.23
CA ARG A 84 -12.99 -6.28 9.75
C ARG A 84 -12.25 -7.37 9.00
N PHE A 85 -12.42 -8.62 9.41
CA PHE A 85 -11.74 -9.77 8.80
C PHE A 85 -12.70 -10.56 7.91
N GLY A 86 -12.23 -10.94 6.73
CA GLY A 86 -12.94 -11.81 5.79
C GLY A 86 -12.13 -13.02 5.39
N PHE A 87 -12.81 -14.13 5.14
CA PHE A 87 -12.21 -15.41 4.77
C PHE A 87 -12.87 -15.94 3.50
N ALA A 88 -12.09 -16.01 2.42
CA ALA A 88 -12.49 -16.58 1.14
C ALA A 88 -11.77 -17.91 0.94
N PHE A 89 -12.51 -18.97 0.64
CA PHE A 89 -11.96 -20.30 0.39
C PHE A 89 -12.08 -20.68 -1.09
N LEU A 90 -11.05 -21.36 -1.59
CA LEU A 90 -11.04 -21.97 -2.92
C LEU A 90 -10.34 -23.33 -2.85
N ARG A 91 -10.86 -24.32 -3.58
CA ARG A 91 -10.20 -25.63 -3.66
C ARG A 91 -8.79 -25.52 -4.28
N HIS A 92 -8.70 -24.78 -5.38
CA HIS A 92 -7.48 -24.54 -6.14
C HIS A 92 -7.66 -23.25 -6.94
N MET A 93 -6.54 -22.66 -7.37
CA MET A 93 -6.52 -21.47 -8.20
C MET A 93 -5.78 -21.78 -9.49
N LEU A 94 -6.38 -21.39 -10.62
CA LEU A 94 -5.81 -21.51 -11.94
C LEU A 94 -5.26 -20.14 -12.32
N ALA A 95 -3.99 -19.92 -11.99
CA ALA A 95 -3.33 -18.66 -12.26
C ALA A 95 -3.34 -18.37 -13.77
N VAL A 96 -3.60 -17.12 -14.12
CA VAL A 96 -3.62 -16.64 -15.51
C VAL A 96 -2.68 -15.46 -15.57
N ASP A 97 -1.65 -15.56 -16.40
CA ASP A 97 -0.62 -14.53 -16.43
C ASP A 97 -1.21 -13.21 -16.92
N SER A 98 -1.01 -12.14 -16.13
CA SER A 98 -1.70 -10.86 -16.30
C SER A 98 -3.24 -10.97 -16.41
N GLY A 99 -3.85 -12.04 -15.90
CA GLY A 99 -5.29 -12.31 -16.05
C GLY A 99 -6.19 -11.44 -15.16
N VAL A 100 -5.61 -10.85 -14.11
CA VAL A 100 -6.26 -9.86 -13.26
C VAL A 100 -5.42 -8.58 -13.33
N SER A 101 -6.03 -7.51 -13.85
CA SER A 101 -5.37 -6.21 -13.99
C SER A 101 -5.49 -5.40 -12.70
N HIS A 102 -4.52 -4.53 -12.41
CA HIS A 102 -4.63 -3.50 -11.37
C HIS A 102 -5.79 -2.52 -11.63
N LEU A 103 -6.22 -2.40 -12.89
CA LEU A 103 -7.38 -1.59 -13.29
C LEU A 103 -8.71 -2.25 -12.94
N TYR A 104 -8.72 -3.56 -12.65
CA TYR A 104 -9.94 -4.21 -12.21
C TYR A 104 -10.23 -3.74 -10.79
N SER A 105 -11.49 -3.39 -10.58
CA SER A 105 -12.01 -2.86 -9.33
C SER A 105 -13.37 -3.48 -9.03
N ARG A 106 -13.97 -3.06 -7.92
CA ARG A 106 -15.36 -3.33 -7.63
C ARG A 106 -16.31 -2.98 -8.79
N GLU A 107 -16.17 -1.79 -9.38
CA GLU A 107 -17.06 -1.31 -10.45
C GLU A 107 -16.74 -1.95 -11.81
N PHE A 108 -15.52 -2.42 -12.01
CA PHE A 108 -15.04 -2.93 -13.28
C PHE A 108 -14.37 -4.29 -13.13
N CYS A 109 -15.12 -5.37 -13.42
CA CYS A 109 -14.67 -6.75 -13.27
C CYS A 109 -15.02 -7.62 -14.50
N PRO A 110 -14.23 -7.54 -15.59
CA PRO A 110 -14.56 -8.21 -16.85
C PRO A 110 -14.12 -9.70 -16.84
N ALA A 111 -14.99 -10.59 -16.34
CA ALA A 111 -14.73 -12.03 -16.26
C ALA A 111 -14.32 -12.67 -17.62
N ASN A 112 -14.95 -12.24 -18.72
CA ASN A 112 -14.69 -12.78 -20.05
C ASN A 112 -13.25 -12.52 -20.54
N GLU A 113 -12.64 -11.40 -20.14
CA GLU A 113 -11.27 -11.08 -20.55
C GLU A 113 -10.26 -12.04 -19.92
N THR A 114 -10.41 -12.33 -18.62
CA THR A 114 -9.58 -13.31 -17.92
C THR A 114 -9.73 -14.71 -18.51
N LEU A 115 -10.97 -15.11 -18.82
CA LEU A 115 -11.25 -16.43 -19.42
C LEU A 115 -10.66 -16.56 -20.83
N LEU A 116 -10.78 -15.52 -21.65
CA LEU A 116 -10.16 -15.50 -22.98
C LEU A 116 -8.63 -15.63 -22.88
N ARG A 117 -8.00 -14.98 -21.90
CA ARG A 117 -6.55 -15.14 -21.66
C ARG A 117 -6.22 -16.57 -21.23
N TYR A 118 -6.96 -17.12 -20.27
CA TYR A 118 -6.79 -18.51 -19.81
C TYR A 118 -6.84 -19.51 -20.98
N THR A 119 -7.87 -19.42 -21.84
CA THR A 119 -7.99 -20.34 -22.99
C THR A 119 -6.85 -20.21 -24.00
N LYS A 120 -6.22 -19.03 -24.11
CA LYS A 120 -5.06 -18.80 -24.99
C LYS A 120 -3.74 -19.26 -24.37
N SER A 121 -3.64 -19.23 -23.04
CA SER A 121 -2.42 -19.54 -22.29
C SER A 121 -2.39 -20.95 -21.71
N HIS A 122 -3.47 -21.73 -21.84
CA HIS A 122 -3.57 -23.07 -21.24
C HIS A 122 -2.45 -24.02 -21.71
N ASP A 123 -1.89 -23.77 -22.91
CA ASP A 123 -0.78 -24.55 -23.47
C ASP A 123 0.63 -23.99 -23.16
N SER A 124 0.76 -22.79 -22.58
CA SER A 124 2.07 -22.17 -22.26
C SER A 124 2.41 -22.33 -20.77
N LEU A 125 2.78 -23.55 -20.39
CA LEU A 125 2.83 -24.08 -19.02
C LEU A 125 4.09 -23.74 -18.18
N LEU A 126 4.65 -22.53 -18.31
CA LEU A 126 5.76 -22.09 -17.44
C LEU A 126 5.44 -20.74 -16.80
N GLN A 127 4.47 -20.76 -15.89
CA GLN A 127 4.26 -19.65 -14.96
C GLN A 127 5.36 -19.65 -13.89
N SER A 128 5.95 -18.47 -13.65
CA SER A 128 6.92 -18.30 -12.58
C SER A 128 6.22 -18.24 -11.22
N LYS A 129 6.98 -18.47 -10.14
CA LYS A 129 6.50 -18.28 -8.77
C LYS A 129 5.93 -16.88 -8.58
N GLU A 130 6.64 -15.86 -9.07
CA GLU A 130 6.26 -14.46 -8.95
C GLU A 130 4.96 -14.15 -9.70
N SER A 131 4.76 -14.74 -10.88
CA SER A 131 3.51 -14.59 -11.66
C SER A 131 2.31 -15.17 -10.90
N VAL A 132 2.46 -16.37 -10.33
CA VAL A 132 1.39 -17.00 -9.53
C VAL A 132 1.11 -16.22 -8.25
N GLN A 133 2.15 -15.74 -7.56
CA GLN A 133 2.01 -14.88 -6.37
C GLN A 133 1.26 -13.59 -6.72
N HIS A 134 1.73 -12.86 -7.72
CA HIS A 134 1.11 -11.61 -8.16
C HIS A 134 -0.35 -11.82 -8.58
N TYR A 135 -0.65 -12.90 -9.31
CA TYR A 135 -2.02 -13.24 -9.68
C TYR A 135 -2.89 -13.47 -8.44
N GLY A 136 -2.43 -14.26 -7.47
CA GLY A 136 -3.13 -14.52 -6.22
C GLY A 136 -3.35 -13.27 -5.36
N ASP A 137 -2.36 -12.38 -5.28
CA ASP A 137 -2.46 -11.10 -4.58
C ASP A 137 -3.56 -10.21 -5.19
N HIS A 138 -3.59 -10.09 -6.53
CA HIS A 138 -4.65 -9.34 -7.22
C HIS A 138 -6.01 -10.02 -7.12
N PHE A 139 -6.04 -11.36 -7.07
CA PHE A 139 -7.25 -12.12 -6.85
C PHE A 139 -7.86 -11.78 -5.49
N ALA A 140 -7.07 -11.87 -4.43
CA ALA A 140 -7.48 -11.52 -3.07
C ALA A 140 -7.91 -10.06 -2.96
N ARG A 141 -7.13 -9.13 -3.56
CA ARG A 141 -7.47 -7.70 -3.63
C ARG A 141 -8.85 -7.47 -4.23
N LEU A 142 -9.14 -8.10 -5.37
CA LEU A 142 -10.39 -7.85 -6.07
C LEU A 142 -11.59 -8.47 -5.34
N ILE A 143 -11.45 -9.62 -4.68
CA ILE A 143 -12.51 -10.14 -3.79
C ILE A 143 -12.79 -9.13 -2.67
N ARG A 144 -11.73 -8.64 -2.00
CA ARG A 144 -11.85 -7.71 -0.87
C ARG A 144 -12.62 -6.46 -1.25
N GLU A 145 -12.22 -5.80 -2.34
CA GLU A 145 -12.87 -4.59 -2.87
C GLU A 145 -14.35 -4.84 -3.23
N ARG A 146 -14.68 -6.04 -3.74
CA ARG A 146 -16.06 -6.40 -4.10
C ARG A 146 -16.94 -6.71 -2.89
N TRP A 147 -16.36 -7.21 -1.80
CA TRP A 147 -17.11 -7.60 -0.61
C TRP A 147 -17.52 -6.43 0.28
N LEU A 148 -16.85 -5.28 0.18
CA LEU A 148 -17.17 -4.07 0.94
C LEU A 148 -17.36 -4.35 2.42
N MET A 149 -16.38 -5.03 3.02
CA MET A 149 -16.46 -5.40 4.42
C MET A 149 -16.30 -4.19 5.33
N GLY A 150 -15.39 -3.27 5.00
CA GLY A 150 -15.08 -2.06 5.76
C GLY A 150 -16.00 -0.87 5.46
N GLU A 151 -16.01 0.11 6.36
CA GLU A 151 -16.64 1.43 6.16
C GLU A 151 -15.64 2.52 5.77
N CYS A 152 -14.41 2.42 6.24
CA CYS A 152 -13.32 3.34 5.95
C CYS A 152 -12.05 2.60 5.51
N ASP A 153 -12.23 1.47 4.82
CA ASP A 153 -11.16 0.60 4.33
C ASP A 153 -10.32 -0.06 5.44
N GLU A 154 -10.96 -0.35 6.59
CA GLU A 154 -10.42 -1.06 7.75
C GLU A 154 -10.47 -2.60 7.62
N ASP A 155 -10.63 -3.11 6.41
CA ASP A 155 -10.87 -4.51 6.12
C ASP A 155 -9.61 -5.29 5.70
N VAL A 156 -9.54 -6.54 6.14
CA VAL A 156 -8.50 -7.51 5.80
C VAL A 156 -9.18 -8.76 5.24
N LEU A 157 -8.77 -9.21 4.06
CA LEU A 157 -9.26 -10.45 3.46
C LEU A 157 -8.13 -11.48 3.41
N PHE A 158 -8.41 -12.68 3.92
CA PHE A 158 -7.60 -13.88 3.70
C PHE A 158 -8.25 -14.76 2.62
N LEU A 159 -7.55 -14.96 1.50
CA LEU A 159 -7.89 -15.93 0.48
C LEU A 159 -7.09 -17.21 0.72
N ILE A 160 -7.77 -18.28 1.10
CA ILE A 160 -7.18 -19.56 1.48
C ILE A 160 -7.42 -20.57 0.36
N LEU A 161 -6.34 -20.99 -0.29
CA LEU A 161 -6.34 -22.08 -1.25
C LEU A 161 -6.07 -23.39 -0.52
N LEU A 162 -6.97 -24.37 -0.66
CA LEU A 162 -6.80 -25.68 -0.02
C LEU A 162 -5.75 -26.54 -0.75
N ARG A 163 -5.51 -26.27 -2.03
CA ARG A 163 -4.42 -26.85 -2.81
C ARG A 163 -3.48 -25.73 -3.27
N ARG A 164 -2.30 -25.69 -2.67
CA ARG A 164 -1.21 -24.80 -3.07
C ARG A 164 -0.76 -25.08 -4.52
N PRO A 165 -0.60 -24.06 -5.37
CA PRO A 165 0.04 -24.20 -6.67
C PRO A 165 1.50 -24.67 -6.53
N ASP A 166 1.94 -25.58 -7.40
CA ASP A 166 3.27 -26.19 -7.33
C ASP A 166 4.41 -25.16 -7.37
N GLN A 167 4.21 -24.03 -8.05
CA GLN A 167 5.17 -22.94 -8.15
C GLN A 167 5.43 -22.24 -6.81
N LEU A 168 4.50 -22.33 -5.85
CA LEU A 168 4.59 -21.72 -4.52
C LEU A 168 5.15 -22.67 -3.46
N ILE A 169 5.42 -23.92 -3.81
CA ILE A 169 6.05 -24.88 -2.91
C ILE A 169 7.51 -24.47 -2.75
N SER A 170 7.93 -24.25 -1.50
CA SER A 170 9.32 -23.99 -1.19
C SER A 170 10.06 -25.30 -1.47
N ARG A 171 10.92 -25.31 -2.49
CA ARG A 171 11.71 -26.50 -2.85
C ARG A 171 12.70 -26.83 -1.74
N ASN A 172 12.25 -27.48 -0.68
CA ASN A 172 13.12 -28.28 0.16
C ASN A 172 13.55 -29.48 -0.71
N LEU A 173 14.73 -29.37 -1.31
CA LEU A 173 15.33 -30.37 -2.23
C LEU A 173 15.29 -31.81 -1.70
N MET A 174 15.11 -32.01 -0.39
CA MET A 174 15.08 -33.34 0.22
C MET A 174 13.74 -34.07 0.07
N ALA A 175 12.57 -33.41 0.05
CA ALA A 175 11.28 -34.12 0.05
C ALA A 175 10.98 -34.84 -1.28
N HIS A 176 11.32 -34.22 -2.42
CA HIS A 176 11.17 -34.84 -3.75
C HIS A 176 12.15 -36.00 -3.98
N SER A 177 13.30 -35.98 -3.30
CA SER A 177 14.34 -37.01 -3.46
C SER A 177 13.95 -38.35 -2.82
N PHE A 178 12.97 -38.38 -1.92
CA PHE A 178 12.52 -39.59 -1.21
C PHE A 178 11.16 -40.15 -1.66
N GLY A 179 10.57 -39.62 -2.74
CA GLY A 179 9.32 -40.18 -3.31
C GLY A 179 8.11 -40.11 -2.37
N ILE A 180 8.15 -39.25 -1.35
CA ILE A 180 7.02 -39.02 -0.45
C ILE A 180 5.97 -38.21 -1.23
N PRO A 181 4.71 -38.68 -1.34
CA PRO A 181 3.68 -37.92 -2.01
C PRO A 181 3.52 -36.56 -1.30
N LEU A 182 3.70 -35.47 -2.04
CA LEU A 182 3.42 -34.14 -1.52
C LEU A 182 1.92 -34.07 -1.22
N ILE A 183 1.58 -34.03 0.06
CA ILE A 183 0.22 -33.70 0.48
C ILE A 183 0.02 -32.23 0.09
N PRO A 184 -0.99 -31.90 -0.74
CA PRO A 184 -1.24 -30.53 -1.12
C PRO A 184 -1.58 -29.73 0.14
N ALA A 185 -0.64 -28.91 0.59
CA ALA A 185 -0.81 -28.03 1.73
C ALA A 185 -1.68 -26.82 1.33
N PRO A 186 -2.43 -26.23 2.27
CA PRO A 186 -3.08 -24.95 2.02
C PRO A 186 -2.06 -23.81 1.79
N TYR A 187 -2.54 -22.72 1.21
CA TYR A 187 -1.79 -21.48 1.02
C TYR A 187 -2.70 -20.27 1.22
N ILE A 188 -2.19 -19.24 1.90
CA ILE A 188 -2.92 -18.04 2.28
C ILE A 188 -2.36 -16.86 1.49
N PHE A 189 -3.24 -16.22 0.74
CA PHE A 189 -3.05 -14.85 0.25
C PHE A 189 -3.77 -13.89 1.18
N ALA A 190 -3.23 -12.69 1.38
CA ALA A 190 -3.85 -11.67 2.19
C ALA A 190 -3.95 -10.35 1.42
N SER A 191 -5.07 -9.65 1.56
CA SER A 191 -5.27 -8.31 1.05
C SER A 191 -5.72 -7.37 2.16
N TYR A 192 -5.18 -6.17 2.15
CA TYR A 192 -5.40 -5.17 3.18
C TYR A 192 -6.06 -3.93 2.58
N GLY A 193 -7.03 -3.36 3.30
CA GLY A 193 -7.61 -2.07 2.97
C GLY A 193 -6.61 -0.92 3.17
N PRO A 194 -6.75 0.18 2.40
CA PRO A 194 -5.90 1.36 2.52
C PRO A 194 -5.62 1.85 3.96
N LEU A 195 -6.62 1.87 4.84
CA LEU A 195 -6.43 2.34 6.21
C LEU A 195 -5.57 1.38 7.05
N VAL A 196 -5.72 0.07 6.83
CA VAL A 196 -4.88 -0.95 7.47
C VAL A 196 -3.41 -0.69 7.13
N VAL A 197 -3.13 -0.50 5.84
CA VAL A 197 -1.77 -0.23 5.34
C VAL A 197 -1.23 1.07 5.92
N GLU A 198 -2.03 2.15 5.95
CA GLU A 198 -1.61 3.43 6.52
C GLU A 198 -1.20 3.32 8.00
N LYS A 199 -1.96 2.57 8.79
CA LYS A 199 -1.69 2.40 10.22
C LYS A 199 -0.47 1.52 10.46
N VAL A 200 -0.30 0.45 9.69
CA VAL A 200 0.88 -0.42 9.80
C VAL A 200 2.15 0.28 9.30
N ASP A 201 2.06 1.12 8.28
CA ASP A 201 3.17 1.98 7.82
C ASP A 201 3.67 2.92 8.93
N ALA A 202 2.83 3.30 9.89
CA ALA A 202 3.24 4.10 11.05
C ALA A 202 4.04 3.29 12.09
N LEU A 203 3.84 1.97 12.15
CA LEU A 203 4.62 1.06 13.00
C LEU A 203 6.00 0.77 12.39
N ASP A 204 6.05 0.63 11.06
CA ASP A 204 7.27 0.34 10.29
C ASP A 204 7.70 1.53 9.42
N PRO A 205 8.07 2.70 10.01
CA PRO A 205 8.35 3.91 9.25
C PRO A 205 9.43 3.68 8.20
N LYS A 206 9.21 4.24 7.01
CA LYS A 206 10.16 4.17 5.88
C LYS A 206 11.48 4.80 6.33
N GLU A 207 12.52 3.99 6.49
CA GLU A 207 13.88 4.51 6.55
C GLU A 207 14.22 4.93 5.13
N GLU A 208 14.54 6.21 4.93
CA GLU A 208 14.68 6.84 3.61
C GLU A 208 15.85 6.30 2.76
N ASP A 209 16.69 5.41 3.30
CA ASP A 209 17.97 5.03 2.69
C ASP A 209 18.04 3.66 1.98
N PHE A 210 16.95 2.88 1.92
CA PHE A 210 16.99 1.57 1.22
C PHE A 210 16.06 1.51 -0.01
N PRO A 211 16.56 1.05 -1.17
CA PRO A 211 15.82 1.08 -2.42
C PRO A 211 14.56 0.20 -2.35
N LEU A 212 13.45 0.83 -2.73
CA LEU A 212 12.06 0.37 -2.87
C LEU A 212 11.88 -0.95 -3.65
N LYS A 213 12.32 -2.11 -3.14
CA LYS A 213 11.96 -3.38 -3.80
C LYS A 213 11.61 -4.59 -2.96
N TYR A 214 11.91 -4.64 -1.66
CA TYR A 214 11.47 -5.74 -0.80
C TYR A 214 11.35 -5.28 0.65
N ARG A 215 10.33 -4.47 0.98
CA ARG A 215 9.96 -4.30 2.38
C ARG A 215 8.76 -5.19 2.63
N VAL A 216 9.02 -6.33 3.27
CA VAL A 216 7.99 -7.24 3.77
C VAL A 216 7.35 -6.52 4.95
N ASP A 217 6.17 -5.95 4.72
CA ASP A 217 5.26 -5.39 5.74
C ASP A 217 5.10 -6.43 6.88
N SER A 218 5.07 -5.98 8.14
CA SER A 218 4.88 -6.84 9.31
C SER A 218 3.70 -7.80 9.17
N LEU A 219 2.61 -7.39 8.53
CA LEU A 219 1.47 -8.28 8.24
C LEU A 219 1.83 -9.36 7.20
N THR A 220 2.55 -8.99 6.15
CA THR A 220 3.02 -9.94 5.13
C THR A 220 3.97 -10.98 5.73
N ARG A 221 4.86 -10.59 6.68
CA ARG A 221 5.74 -11.53 7.38
C ARG A 221 4.96 -12.57 8.18
N ILE A 222 3.84 -12.18 8.77
CA ILE A 222 2.97 -13.12 9.49
C ILE A 222 2.40 -14.14 8.50
N VAL A 223 1.85 -13.68 7.37
CA VAL A 223 1.26 -14.56 6.35
C VAL A 223 2.31 -15.51 5.75
N GLU A 224 3.52 -15.02 5.47
CA GLU A 224 4.62 -15.86 4.98
C GLU A 224 5.03 -16.94 5.99
N ALA A 225 5.17 -16.58 7.28
CA ALA A 225 5.49 -17.54 8.34
C ALA A 225 4.37 -18.57 8.55
N GLU A 226 3.11 -18.16 8.47
CA GLU A 226 1.97 -19.08 8.56
C GLU A 226 1.85 -19.99 7.33
N ASN A 227 2.23 -19.52 6.14
CA ASN A 227 2.34 -20.35 4.94
C ASN A 227 3.44 -21.40 5.04
N GLU A 228 4.56 -21.08 5.71
CA GLU A 228 5.60 -22.06 6.03
C GLU A 228 5.09 -23.11 7.03
N ASN A 229 4.31 -22.70 8.04
CA ASN A 229 3.66 -23.65 8.95
C ASN A 229 2.71 -24.60 8.19
N LEU A 230 1.90 -24.09 7.27
CA LEU A 230 1.04 -24.93 6.43
C LEU A 230 1.85 -25.93 5.59
N GLU A 231 2.98 -25.49 5.05
CA GLU A 231 3.90 -26.35 4.28
C GLU A 231 4.49 -27.46 5.15
N ASN A 232 4.77 -27.16 6.41
CA ASN A 232 5.30 -28.10 7.40
C ASN A 232 4.21 -29.02 8.00
N GLY A 233 2.97 -28.97 7.51
CA GLY A 233 1.90 -29.87 7.89
C GLY A 233 1.10 -29.46 9.13
N TYR A 234 1.23 -28.21 9.59
CA TYR A 234 0.35 -27.70 10.65
C TYR A 234 -1.10 -27.62 10.16
N PRO A 235 -2.10 -28.01 10.98
CA PRO A 235 -3.49 -28.00 10.57
C PRO A 235 -3.99 -26.56 10.34
N LEU A 236 -4.84 -26.38 9.33
CA LEU A 236 -5.38 -25.06 8.94
C LEU A 236 -6.03 -24.34 10.13
N LYS A 237 -6.82 -25.07 10.93
CA LYS A 237 -7.42 -24.55 12.17
C LYS A 237 -6.41 -23.83 13.06
N ALA A 238 -5.31 -24.48 13.41
CA ALA A 238 -4.29 -23.91 14.31
C ALA A 238 -3.54 -22.74 13.67
N VAL A 239 -3.33 -22.80 12.35
CA VAL A 239 -2.69 -21.71 11.61
C VAL A 239 -3.58 -20.47 11.60
N VAL A 240 -4.89 -20.62 11.36
CA VAL A 240 -5.83 -19.50 11.33
C VAL A 240 -5.99 -18.86 12.71
N GLU A 241 -6.02 -19.66 13.78
CA GLU A 241 -6.02 -19.14 15.16
C GLU A 241 -4.79 -18.27 15.44
N ARG A 242 -3.58 -18.77 15.13
CA ARG A 242 -2.32 -18.02 15.30
C ARG A 242 -2.24 -16.79 14.40
N LEU A 243 -2.73 -16.92 13.16
CA LEU A 243 -2.77 -15.82 12.20
C LEU A 243 -3.58 -14.66 12.78
N LEU A 244 -4.81 -14.92 13.24
CA LEU A 244 -5.67 -13.90 13.84
C LEU A 244 -5.06 -13.29 15.11
N GLU A 245 -4.47 -14.11 15.99
CA GLU A 245 -3.79 -13.61 17.20
C GLU A 245 -2.61 -12.68 16.87
N ARG A 246 -1.76 -13.06 15.92
CA ARG A 246 -0.62 -12.23 15.50
C ARG A 246 -1.06 -10.95 14.78
N PHE A 247 -2.13 -11.02 14.00
CA PHE A 247 -2.75 -9.85 13.36
C PHE A 247 -3.34 -8.90 14.41
N GLU A 248 -4.08 -9.41 15.38
CA GLU A 248 -4.63 -8.60 16.48
C GLU A 248 -3.53 -7.85 17.23
N GLN A 249 -2.45 -8.55 17.60
CA GLN A 249 -1.31 -7.95 18.30
C GLN A 249 -0.62 -6.88 17.46
N THR A 250 -0.36 -7.15 16.18
CA THR A 250 0.32 -6.22 15.28
C THR A 250 -0.52 -4.99 15.00
N LEU A 251 -1.82 -5.18 14.73
CA LEU A 251 -2.74 -4.09 14.47
C LEU A 251 -3.01 -3.24 15.72
N SER A 252 -3.04 -3.84 16.91
CA SER A 252 -3.13 -3.10 18.18
C SER A 252 -1.89 -2.20 18.37
N LYS A 253 -0.68 -2.74 18.12
CA LYS A 253 0.56 -1.96 18.18
C LYS A 253 0.61 -0.85 17.13
N ALA A 254 0.13 -1.13 15.92
CA ALA A 254 0.03 -0.14 14.86
C ALA A 254 -0.90 1.01 15.25
N GLU A 255 -2.01 0.72 15.91
CA GLU A 255 -2.93 1.74 16.43
C GLU A 255 -2.28 2.61 17.50
N GLU A 256 -1.59 2.00 18.46
CA GLU A 256 -0.87 2.72 19.52
C GLU A 256 0.22 3.62 18.92
N ALA A 257 0.98 3.12 17.94
CA ALA A 257 2.01 3.87 17.25
C ALA A 257 1.43 5.02 16.40
N TYR A 258 0.30 4.79 15.74
CA TYR A 258 -0.38 5.79 14.92
C TYR A 258 -0.98 6.91 15.78
N SER A 259 -1.56 6.56 16.93
CA SER A 259 -2.18 7.49 17.89
C SER A 259 -1.16 8.21 18.77
N ALA A 260 0.05 7.66 18.91
CA ALA A 260 1.13 8.32 19.65
C ALA A 260 1.42 9.69 19.02
N PRO A 261 1.60 10.75 19.83
CA PRO A 261 1.96 12.07 19.30
C PRO A 261 3.28 11.93 18.55
N ARG A 262 3.21 11.95 17.22
CA ARG A 262 4.40 11.99 16.38
C ARG A 262 5.21 13.18 16.86
N VAL A 263 6.40 12.91 17.39
CA VAL A 263 7.40 13.95 17.67
C VAL A 263 7.71 14.56 16.32
N ARG A 264 6.95 15.59 15.92
CA ARG A 264 7.30 16.47 14.82
C ARG A 264 8.75 16.81 15.07
N HIS A 265 9.61 16.62 14.07
CA HIS A 265 11.01 17.00 14.14
C HIS A 265 11.10 18.35 14.85
N HIS A 266 11.47 18.32 16.13
CA HIS A 266 11.63 19.52 16.92
C HIS A 266 12.81 20.19 16.22
N ILE A 267 12.56 21.33 15.58
CA ILE A 267 13.67 22.18 15.13
C ILE A 267 14.50 22.39 16.39
N PRO A 268 15.74 21.89 16.45
CA PRO A 268 16.45 21.81 17.72
C PRO A 268 16.57 23.22 18.28
N ASP A 269 16.45 23.39 19.60
CA ASP A 269 16.32 24.71 20.24
C ASP A 269 17.46 25.68 19.86
N TRP A 270 18.64 25.14 19.59
CA TRP A 270 19.78 25.92 19.10
C TRP A 270 19.49 26.58 17.74
N ALA A 271 18.79 25.90 16.83
CA ALA A 271 18.45 26.43 15.52
C ALA A 271 17.42 27.55 15.63
N ILE A 272 16.42 27.41 16.52
CA ILE A 272 15.45 28.47 16.82
C ILE A 272 16.16 29.71 17.37
N ALA A 273 17.10 29.52 18.30
CA ALA A 273 17.90 30.61 18.85
C ALA A 273 18.75 31.32 17.79
N VAL A 274 19.37 30.57 16.87
CA VAL A 274 20.15 31.14 15.76
C VAL A 274 19.26 31.94 14.80
N PHE A 275 18.10 31.41 14.42
CA PHE A 275 17.16 32.13 13.54
C PHE A 275 16.61 33.40 14.20
N ALA A 276 16.26 33.34 15.49
CA ALA A 276 15.78 34.50 16.25
C ALA A 276 16.87 35.58 16.39
N ALA A 277 18.11 35.19 16.69
CA ALA A 277 19.24 36.12 16.77
C ALA A 277 19.54 36.76 15.41
N CYS A 278 19.50 35.98 14.33
CA CYS A 278 19.71 36.48 12.98
C CYS A 278 18.61 37.48 12.57
N ALA A 279 17.34 37.17 12.86
CA ALA A 279 16.22 38.08 12.61
C ALA A 279 16.36 39.39 13.41
N PHE A 280 16.77 39.32 14.67
CA PHE A 280 17.01 40.52 15.49
C PHE A 280 18.14 41.38 14.93
N LEU A 281 19.25 40.77 14.49
CA LEU A 281 20.35 41.48 13.83
C LEU A 281 19.90 42.14 12.52
N CYS A 282 19.07 41.47 11.71
CA CYS A 282 18.49 42.06 10.50
C CYS A 282 17.60 43.28 10.81
N ILE A 283 16.80 43.22 11.88
CA ILE A 283 15.98 44.34 12.35
C ILE A 283 16.86 45.51 12.81
N LEU A 284 17.92 45.23 13.57
CA LEU A 284 18.88 46.26 14.00
C LEU A 284 19.59 46.92 12.82
N MET A 285 19.99 46.15 11.81
CA MET A 285 20.57 46.70 10.57
C MET A 285 19.55 47.59 9.82
N ALA A 286 18.30 47.16 9.73
CA ALA A 286 17.24 47.96 9.11
C ALA A 286 17.01 49.28 9.87
N PHE A 287 16.96 49.24 11.21
CA PHE A 287 16.89 50.45 12.04
C PHE A 287 18.11 51.35 11.86
N GLY A 288 19.32 50.79 11.83
CA GLY A 288 20.55 51.55 11.57
C GLY A 288 20.55 52.24 10.20
N LEU A 289 20.06 51.58 9.16
CA LEU A 289 19.90 52.15 7.82
C LEU A 289 18.82 53.24 7.77
N CYS A 290 17.71 53.05 8.49
CA CYS A 290 16.67 54.08 8.62
C CYS A 290 17.18 55.33 9.35
N LEU A 291 17.97 55.17 10.42
CA LEU A 291 18.56 56.29 11.17
C LEU A 291 19.63 57.03 10.35
N MET A 292 20.51 56.33 9.64
CA MET A 292 21.49 56.97 8.74
C MET A 292 20.84 57.75 7.59
N ARG A 293 19.70 57.28 7.08
CA ARG A 293 18.96 58.00 6.04
C ARG A 293 18.35 59.32 6.55
N THR A 294 18.14 59.45 7.86
CA THR A 294 17.64 60.68 8.49
C THR A 294 18.75 61.65 8.92
N SER A 295 19.97 61.17 9.19
CA SER A 295 21.10 62.04 9.59
C SER A 295 21.77 62.77 8.41
N VAL A 296 21.73 62.21 7.19
CA VAL A 296 22.37 62.81 6.00
C VAL A 296 21.56 63.97 5.38
N ARG A 297 20.31 64.22 5.80
CA ARG A 297 19.49 65.33 5.27
C ARG A 297 19.63 66.67 6.02
N ARG A 298 20.46 66.75 7.07
CA ARG A 298 20.76 68.01 7.78
C ARG A 298 22.27 68.25 7.85
N GLY A 299 22.86 68.60 6.71
CA GLY A 299 24.24 69.05 6.63
C GLY A 299 24.46 69.77 5.31
N SER A 300 24.21 71.09 5.30
CA SER A 300 24.61 71.96 4.20
C SER A 300 26.13 71.97 4.11
N GLN A 301 26.71 71.48 3.02
CA GLN A 301 28.06 71.86 2.60
C GLN A 301 28.04 72.38 1.16
N ARG A 302 28.22 73.70 1.09
CA ARG A 302 28.49 74.50 -0.09
C ARG A 302 29.99 74.40 -0.38
N GLY A 303 30.40 73.81 -1.50
CA GLY A 303 31.76 74.00 -2.03
C GLY A 303 32.45 72.82 -2.72
N LYS A 304 32.16 72.65 -4.03
CA LYS A 304 33.00 72.11 -5.13
C LYS A 304 33.52 70.64 -5.10
N PRO A 305 33.76 70.06 -6.30
CA PRO A 305 33.59 68.63 -6.55
C PRO A 305 34.90 67.85 -6.57
N ALA A 306 34.82 66.56 -6.24
CA ALA A 306 35.79 65.58 -6.71
C ALA A 306 35.02 64.38 -7.25
N ASP A 307 34.98 64.30 -8.58
CA ASP A 307 34.64 63.09 -9.31
C ASP A 307 35.48 61.92 -8.81
N THR A 308 34.82 60.92 -8.21
CA THR A 308 35.17 59.52 -8.47
C THR A 308 33.89 58.70 -8.44
N ALA A 309 33.30 58.50 -9.62
CA ALA A 309 32.33 57.45 -9.84
C ALA A 309 33.00 56.08 -9.60
N ARG A 310 32.87 55.53 -8.39
CA ARG A 310 33.05 54.08 -8.12
C ARG A 310 31.72 53.50 -7.67
N ARG A 311 30.95 53.05 -8.65
CA ARG A 311 29.73 52.27 -8.49
C ARG A 311 30.10 50.85 -8.06
N TRP A 312 30.10 50.57 -6.76
CA TRP A 312 30.24 49.21 -6.26
C TRP A 312 28.91 48.46 -6.48
N LYS A 313 28.87 47.60 -7.51
CA LYS A 313 27.87 46.53 -7.61
C LYS A 313 28.36 45.37 -6.76
N ALA A 314 27.64 45.04 -5.69
CA ALA A 314 27.84 43.79 -4.96
C ALA A 314 27.33 42.65 -5.85
N GLY A 315 28.25 41.95 -6.52
CA GLY A 315 28.00 40.66 -7.14
C GLY A 315 28.49 39.57 -6.20
N PHE A 316 27.64 38.59 -5.92
CA PHE A 316 28.06 37.36 -5.26
C PHE A 316 28.94 36.56 -6.23
N VAL A 317 30.18 36.26 -5.81
CA VAL A 317 31.08 35.36 -6.52
C VAL A 317 30.81 33.96 -5.99
N GLY A 318 30.14 33.14 -6.79
CA GLY A 318 30.14 31.68 -6.59
C GLY A 318 31.38 31.12 -7.26
N GLU A 319 32.29 30.56 -6.47
CA GLU A 319 33.37 29.73 -7.00
C GLU A 319 32.79 28.36 -7.35
N ASN A 320 32.81 28.00 -8.64
CA ASN A 320 32.76 26.60 -9.03
C ASN A 320 34.19 26.08 -9.14
N MET A 321 34.38 24.83 -8.73
CA MET A 321 35.63 24.08 -8.87
C MET A 321 36.09 24.16 -10.34
N GLU A 322 37.35 24.56 -10.57
CA GLU A 322 37.99 24.88 -11.87
C GLU A 322 38.24 26.37 -12.22
N GLY A 323 38.06 27.30 -11.27
CA GLY A 323 38.91 28.50 -11.21
C GLY A 323 38.89 29.48 -12.40
N VAL A 324 37.76 29.63 -13.11
CA VAL A 324 37.57 30.69 -14.13
C VAL A 324 36.27 31.48 -13.82
N PRO A 325 36.32 32.82 -13.67
CA PRO A 325 35.14 33.62 -13.37
C PRO A 325 34.29 33.92 -14.61
N THR A 326 33.07 33.39 -14.68
CA THR A 326 32.03 33.82 -15.64
C THR A 326 31.17 34.94 -15.05
N GLY A 327 30.97 36.02 -15.82
CA GLY A 327 30.22 37.22 -15.42
C GLY A 327 28.76 36.97 -15.05
N GLY A 328 28.26 37.76 -14.10
CA GLY A 328 26.98 37.56 -13.40
C GLY A 328 25.72 37.73 -14.24
N VAL A 329 24.76 36.84 -13.97
CA VAL A 329 23.39 36.85 -14.50
C VAL A 329 22.46 37.56 -13.50
N ASN A 330 21.53 38.37 -13.99
CA ASN A 330 20.65 39.21 -13.19
C ASN A 330 19.44 38.42 -12.68
N LEU A 331 19.31 38.24 -11.36
CA LEU A 331 18.30 37.37 -10.71
C LEU A 331 16.84 37.77 -10.98
N MET A 332 16.60 39.02 -11.41
CA MET A 332 15.27 39.52 -11.74
C MET A 332 14.72 38.98 -13.08
N GLN A 333 15.58 38.32 -13.87
CA GLN A 333 15.20 37.65 -15.13
C GLN A 333 14.80 36.17 -14.92
N MET A 334 14.93 35.64 -13.69
CA MET A 334 14.53 34.27 -13.34
C MET A 334 13.15 34.15 -12.66
N MET A 335 12.50 35.27 -12.29
CA MET A 335 11.15 35.26 -11.68
C MET A 335 10.01 35.64 -12.63
N LEU A 336 10.25 35.62 -13.95
CA LEU A 336 9.19 35.67 -14.95
C LEU A 336 9.14 34.32 -15.65
N MET A 337 8.28 33.43 -15.17
CA MET A 337 7.88 32.24 -15.95
C MET A 337 7.19 32.71 -17.24
N PRO A 338 7.69 32.32 -18.43
CA PRO A 338 6.89 32.37 -19.63
C PRO A 338 5.88 31.23 -19.60
N SER A 339 4.60 31.57 -19.80
CA SER A 339 3.55 30.64 -20.19
C SER A 339 4.01 29.82 -21.40
N SER A 340 4.18 28.51 -21.23
CA SER A 340 4.42 27.60 -22.35
C SER A 340 3.10 27.34 -23.07
N SER A 341 2.83 28.13 -24.10
CA SER A 341 1.96 27.75 -25.20
C SER A 341 2.69 26.71 -26.06
N ARG A 342 2.23 25.46 -26.05
CA ARG A 342 2.63 24.46 -27.06
C ARG A 342 2.03 24.87 -28.40
N ASN A 343 2.88 25.26 -29.35
CA ASN A 343 2.52 25.26 -30.75
C ASN A 343 2.62 23.83 -31.32
N VAL A 344 1.48 23.42 -31.84
CA VAL A 344 1.22 22.44 -32.89
C VAL A 344 2.36 22.33 -33.89
N THR A 345 2.91 21.13 -34.07
CA THR A 345 3.68 20.74 -35.25
C THR A 345 2.73 20.16 -36.29
N THR A 346 2.42 20.97 -37.30
CA THR A 346 1.92 20.51 -38.59
C THR A 346 3.08 19.88 -39.37
N ALA A 347 2.98 18.58 -39.65
CA ALA A 347 3.75 17.93 -40.70
C ALA A 347 3.05 18.20 -42.04
N THR A 348 3.61 19.10 -42.84
CA THR A 348 3.30 19.23 -44.27
C THR A 348 4.23 18.32 -45.05
N VAL A 349 3.65 17.28 -45.66
CA VAL A 349 4.24 16.55 -46.79
C VAL A 349 3.97 17.39 -48.04
N ASN A 350 5.03 17.75 -48.76
CA ASN A 350 4.96 18.32 -50.09
C ASN A 350 4.80 17.21 -51.13
N ASN A 351 3.96 17.52 -52.14
CA ASN A 351 3.95 17.09 -53.54
C ASN A 351 4.30 15.64 -53.91
#